data_AF-A0A7V0U0H7-F1
#
_entry.id   AF-A0A7V0U0H7-F1
#
_cell.length_a   1.000
_cell.length_b   1.000
_cell.length_c   1.000
_cell.angle_alpha   90.00
_cell.angle_beta   90.00
_cell.angle_gamma   90.00
#
_symmetry.space_group_name_H-M   'P 1'
#
loop_
_entity.id
_entity.type
_entity.pdbx_description
1 polymer ?
#
loop_
_entity_poly.entity_id
_entity_poly.type
_entity_poly.pdbx_seq_one_letter_code
_entity_poly.pdbx_strand_id
1 'polypeptide(L)'
;MIYSGICDDCQTSREGFYWLSMAKPPSSGEVEEYLVYIFYFPEMNWIIGTECNLQELLCAKQQQALDYVAGLRYSEDEYFYVSDYNSVLIGHPSLQGRDMSEVRDPNGVLIVPPMVEIARRDGEGFHRYSWRKLKDEQLYEKLTFSRHLEAWQWVIGTGVYLDMIDHDIKLKKNELERNLRIQLRNKKIGETGYIYIFSSTAKMIIHPNVNIEGEDFGHVKHFV
;
A
#
# COMPACT_ATOMS: atom_id res chain seq x y z
N MET A 1 40.07 0.73 -25.96
CA MET A 1 38.99 0.64 -26.96
C MET A 1 37.63 1.10 -26.45
N ILE A 2 37.41 1.19 -25.12
CA ILE A 2 36.10 1.55 -24.57
C ILE A 2 35.79 3.06 -24.76
N TYR A 3 36.74 3.94 -24.46
CA TYR A 3 36.56 5.39 -24.61
C TYR A 3 36.60 5.89 -26.07
N SER A 4 37.06 5.09 -27.04
CA SER A 4 37.17 5.55 -28.44
C SER A 4 35.80 5.71 -29.11
N GLY A 5 34.85 4.80 -28.88
CA GLY A 5 33.48 4.94 -29.42
C GLY A 5 32.71 6.11 -28.79
N ILE A 6 32.99 6.40 -27.52
CA ILE A 6 32.41 7.53 -26.80
C ILE A 6 32.88 8.87 -27.37
N CYS A 7 34.17 8.97 -27.73
CA CYS A 7 34.72 10.18 -28.34
C CYS A 7 34.08 10.49 -29.70
N ASP A 8 33.84 9.48 -30.53
CA ASP A 8 33.28 9.64 -31.88
C ASP A 8 31.80 10.05 -31.82
N ASP A 9 31.01 9.44 -30.94
CA ASP A 9 29.60 9.79 -30.74
C ASP A 9 29.43 11.18 -30.11
N CYS A 10 30.27 11.53 -29.13
CA CYS A 10 30.16 12.81 -28.40
C CYS A 10 30.46 14.03 -29.28
N GLN A 11 31.33 13.90 -30.29
CA GLN A 11 31.55 14.94 -31.29
C GLN A 11 30.30 15.23 -32.14
N THR A 12 29.39 14.26 -32.24
CA THR A 12 28.14 14.37 -33.00
C THR A 12 26.96 14.81 -32.12
N SER A 13 26.78 14.22 -30.94
CA SER A 13 25.62 14.47 -30.06
C SER A 13 25.81 15.64 -29.07
N ARG A 14 27.04 16.13 -28.89
CA ARG A 14 27.49 17.14 -27.91
C ARG A 14 27.35 16.77 -26.43
N GLU A 15 26.42 15.91 -26.04
CA GLU A 15 26.33 15.32 -24.69
C GLU A 15 25.54 14.01 -24.70
N GLY A 16 25.58 13.25 -23.60
CA GLY A 16 24.78 12.03 -23.44
C GLY A 16 25.15 11.16 -22.25
N PHE A 17 24.30 10.16 -22.00
CA PHE A 17 24.52 9.09 -21.02
C PHE A 17 25.02 7.81 -21.70
N TYR A 18 26.00 7.15 -21.09
CA TYR A 18 26.66 5.96 -21.61
C TYR A 18 26.84 4.91 -20.52
N TRP A 19 26.74 3.64 -20.89
CA TRP A 19 27.00 2.49 -20.02
C TRP A 19 28.43 2.00 -20.25
N LEU A 20 29.18 1.79 -19.17
CA LEU A 20 30.59 1.45 -19.20
C LEU A 20 30.92 0.30 -18.27
N SER A 21 31.48 -0.78 -18.82
CA SER A 21 32.04 -1.89 -18.05
C SER A 21 33.54 -1.70 -17.88
N MET A 22 34.03 -1.56 -16.64
CA MET A 22 35.45 -1.38 -16.33
C MET A 22 35.96 -2.55 -15.48
N ALA A 23 37.09 -3.13 -15.86
CA ALA A 23 37.76 -4.12 -15.03
C ALA A 23 38.43 -3.43 -13.83
N LYS A 24 38.24 -3.97 -12.62
CA LYS A 24 39.01 -3.58 -11.43
C LYS A 24 40.51 -3.88 -11.62
N PRO A 25 41.40 -3.37 -10.75
CA PRO A 25 42.82 -3.68 -10.80
C PRO A 25 43.06 -5.20 -10.94
N PRO A 26 44.12 -5.65 -11.62
CA PRO A 26 44.28 -7.02 -12.14
C PRO A 26 44.13 -8.16 -11.11
N SER A 27 44.16 -7.86 -9.82
CA SER A 27 44.13 -8.83 -8.73
C SER A 27 42.74 -9.39 -8.40
N SER A 28 41.63 -8.76 -8.81
CA SER A 28 40.28 -9.24 -8.43
C SER A 28 39.53 -9.99 -9.55
N GLY A 29 39.83 -9.72 -10.82
CA GLY A 29 39.06 -10.27 -11.95
C GLY A 29 37.61 -9.79 -12.02
N GLU A 30 37.22 -8.82 -11.20
CA GLU A 30 35.87 -8.25 -11.15
C GLU A 30 35.70 -7.18 -12.23
N VAL A 31 34.52 -7.17 -12.86
CA VAL A 31 34.07 -6.12 -13.78
C VAL A 31 32.98 -5.31 -13.08
N GLU A 32 33.10 -3.99 -13.12
CA GLU A 32 32.12 -3.07 -12.57
C GLU A 32 31.44 -2.26 -13.67
N GLU A 33 30.15 -2.01 -13.50
CA GLU A 33 29.31 -1.24 -14.42
C GLU A 33 29.16 0.20 -13.93
N TYR A 34 29.26 1.15 -14.85
CA TYR A 34 29.16 2.58 -14.58
C TYR A 34 28.15 3.23 -15.52
N LEU A 35 27.39 4.19 -14.98
CA LEU A 35 26.61 5.14 -15.77
C LEU A 35 27.40 6.44 -15.85
N VAL A 36 27.70 6.87 -17.07
CA VAL A 36 28.56 8.04 -17.31
C VAL A 36 27.80 9.07 -18.12
N TYR A 37 27.81 10.30 -17.64
CA TYR A 37 27.38 11.46 -18.40
C TYR A 37 28.59 12.19 -18.96
N ILE A 38 28.56 12.51 -20.23
CA ILE A 38 29.60 13.32 -20.88
C ILE A 38 29.00 14.52 -21.60
N PHE A 39 29.79 15.58 -21.68
CA PHE A 39 29.51 16.80 -22.40
C PHE A 39 30.77 17.23 -23.15
N TYR A 40 30.65 17.47 -24.45
CA TYR A 40 31.71 18.00 -25.30
C TYR A 40 31.64 19.53 -25.31
N PHE A 41 32.77 20.16 -24.95
CA PHE A 41 32.97 21.60 -24.95
C PHE A 41 33.80 22.02 -26.17
N PRO A 42 33.17 22.44 -27.29
CA PRO A 42 33.83 22.60 -28.58
C PRO A 42 34.90 23.68 -28.60
N GLU A 43 34.72 24.76 -27.81
CA GLU A 43 35.61 25.92 -27.76
C GLU A 43 37.02 25.55 -27.31
N MET A 44 37.13 24.51 -26.47
CA MET A 44 38.42 23.99 -25.97
C MET A 44 38.75 22.60 -26.52
N ASN A 45 37.87 22.00 -27.34
CA ASN A 45 37.97 20.61 -27.79
C ASN A 45 38.12 19.63 -26.60
N TRP A 46 37.30 19.79 -25.56
CA TRP A 46 37.33 18.97 -24.34
C TRP A 46 36.09 18.10 -24.22
N ILE A 47 36.24 16.89 -23.68
CA ILE A 47 35.12 16.07 -23.18
C ILE A 47 35.19 16.11 -21.67
N ILE A 48 34.12 16.59 -21.03
CA ILE A 48 33.96 16.64 -19.58
C ILE A 48 32.95 15.58 -19.21
N GLY A 49 33.30 14.70 -18.27
CA GLY A 49 32.42 13.61 -17.86
C GLY A 49 32.34 13.45 -16.36
N THR A 50 31.24 12.87 -15.91
CA THR A 50 31.06 12.35 -14.56
C THR A 50 30.52 10.93 -14.65
N GLU A 51 30.97 10.07 -13.75
CA GLU A 51 30.59 8.66 -13.70
C GLU A 51 30.11 8.30 -12.30
N CYS A 52 29.17 7.37 -12.25
CA CYS A 52 28.79 6.72 -11.01
C CYS A 52 28.75 5.20 -11.20
N ASN A 53 29.20 4.48 -10.18
CA ASN A 53 29.10 3.03 -10.16
C ASN A 53 27.61 2.64 -10.07
N LEU A 54 27.17 1.75 -10.95
CA LEU A 54 25.76 1.37 -11.07
C LEU A 54 25.26 0.64 -9.82
N GLN A 55 26.10 -0.20 -9.21
CA GLN A 55 25.73 -0.93 -8.00
C GLN A 55 25.54 0.01 -6.81
N GLU A 56 26.43 1.00 -6.64
CA GLU A 56 26.29 2.03 -5.62
C GLU A 56 25.04 2.89 -5.85
N LEU A 57 24.79 3.28 -7.10
CA LEU A 57 23.59 4.03 -7.46
C LEU A 57 22.30 3.24 -7.15
N LEU A 58 22.25 1.97 -7.53
CA LEU A 58 21.10 1.10 -7.26
C LEU A 58 20.87 0.91 -5.77
N CYS A 59 21.93 0.66 -4.99
CA CYS A 59 21.86 0.55 -3.54
C CYS A 59 21.29 1.83 -2.90
N ALA A 60 21.78 3.01 -3.31
CA ALA A 60 21.27 4.29 -2.83
C ALA A 60 19.79 4.51 -3.20
N LYS A 61 19.36 4.11 -4.40
CA LYS A 61 17.96 4.22 -4.84
C LYS A 61 17.04 3.24 -4.11
N GLN A 62 17.49 2.02 -3.86
CA GLN A 62 16.77 1.05 -3.06
C GLN A 62 16.60 1.55 -1.62
N GLN A 63 17.66 2.03 -0.98
CA GLN A 63 17.57 2.59 0.37
C GLN A 63 16.61 3.79 0.44
N GLN A 64 16.70 4.71 -0.54
CA GLN A 64 15.79 5.85 -0.62
C GLN A 64 14.32 5.41 -0.76
N ALA A 65 14.05 4.35 -1.54
CA ALA A 65 12.71 3.80 -1.68
C ALA A 65 12.21 3.17 -0.38
N LEU A 66 13.04 2.42 0.32
CA LEU A 66 12.71 1.80 1.61
C LEU A 66 12.39 2.85 2.67
N ASP A 67 13.21 3.90 2.78
CA ASP A 67 13.00 5.01 3.72
C ASP A 67 11.67 5.73 3.44
N TYR A 68 11.37 5.97 2.17
CA TYR A 68 10.11 6.58 1.76
C TYR A 68 8.92 5.70 2.14
N VAL A 69 8.94 4.41 1.78
CA VAL A 69 7.85 3.47 2.07
C VAL A 69 7.65 3.27 3.58
N ALA A 70 8.74 3.20 4.35
CA ALA A 70 8.68 3.06 5.81
C ALA A 70 8.02 4.27 6.50
N GLY A 71 8.11 5.46 5.90
CA GLY A 71 7.47 6.69 6.37
C GLY A 71 6.03 6.90 5.90
N LEU A 72 5.56 6.22 4.85
CA LEU A 72 4.21 6.42 4.30
C LEU A 72 3.10 5.98 5.27
N ARG A 73 2.17 6.89 5.54
CA ARG A 73 0.95 6.64 6.33
C ARG A 73 -0.25 7.27 5.63
N TYR A 74 -1.40 6.61 5.70
CA TYR A 74 -2.69 7.16 5.24
C TYR A 74 -3.79 7.08 6.31
N SER A 75 -3.52 6.42 7.43
CA SER A 75 -4.28 6.49 8.69
C SER A 75 -3.27 6.48 9.85
N GLU A 76 -3.76 6.58 11.10
CA GLU A 76 -2.91 6.48 12.28
C GLU A 76 -2.21 5.11 12.42
N ASP A 77 -2.92 4.02 12.09
CA ASP A 77 -2.47 2.65 12.30
C ASP A 77 -2.00 1.96 11.02
N GLU A 78 -2.28 2.58 9.86
CA GLU A 78 -2.06 2.00 8.55
C GLU A 78 -0.70 2.38 7.98
N TYR A 79 0.00 1.38 7.44
CA TYR A 79 1.36 1.51 6.96
C TYR A 79 1.61 0.61 5.77
N PHE A 80 2.68 0.93 5.06
CA PHE A 80 3.26 0.07 4.04
C PHE A 80 4.37 -0.80 4.63
N TYR A 81 4.58 -1.95 4.01
CA TYR A 81 5.75 -2.77 4.23
C TYR A 81 6.36 -3.21 2.90
N VAL A 82 7.62 -3.60 2.96
CA VAL A 82 8.38 -4.24 1.89
C VAL A 82 9.02 -5.49 2.45
N SER A 83 8.82 -6.62 1.79
CA SER A 83 9.58 -7.85 2.05
C SER A 83 10.41 -8.25 0.84
N ASP A 84 11.51 -8.94 1.08
CA ASP A 84 12.18 -9.71 0.04
C ASP A 84 11.40 -11.02 -0.25
N TYR A 85 11.89 -11.83 -1.19
CA TYR A 85 11.29 -13.12 -1.51
C TYR A 85 11.52 -14.21 -0.45
N ASN A 86 12.40 -13.98 0.52
CA ASN A 86 12.64 -14.87 1.66
C ASN A 86 11.76 -14.50 2.86
N SER A 87 10.82 -13.56 2.70
CA SER A 87 9.95 -13.05 3.77
C SER A 87 10.71 -12.28 4.87
N VAL A 88 11.86 -11.68 4.55
CA VAL A 88 12.52 -10.71 5.42
C VAL A 88 11.92 -9.33 5.17
N LEU A 89 11.50 -8.64 6.23
CA LEU A 89 10.97 -7.28 6.15
C LEU A 89 12.10 -6.28 5.92
N ILE A 90 12.30 -5.87 4.68
CA ILE A 90 13.31 -4.88 4.27
C ILE A 90 12.75 -3.45 4.22
N GLY A 91 11.46 -3.27 4.48
CA GLY A 91 10.84 -1.97 4.69
C GLY A 91 9.70 -2.13 5.68
N HIS A 92 9.83 -1.66 6.90
CA HIS A 92 8.73 -1.70 7.88
C HIS A 92 8.91 -0.61 8.93
N PRO A 93 7.82 0.04 9.42
CA PRO A 93 7.89 1.08 10.45
C PRO A 93 8.70 0.71 11.71
N SER A 94 8.66 -0.56 12.11
CA SER A 94 9.22 -1.02 13.39
C SER A 94 9.90 -2.39 13.35
N LEU A 95 9.94 -3.06 12.20
CA LEU A 95 10.40 -4.47 12.07
C LEU A 95 11.41 -4.63 10.94
N GLN A 96 12.16 -3.58 10.64
CA GLN A 96 13.20 -3.57 9.62
C GLN A 96 14.23 -4.69 9.88
N GLY A 97 14.54 -5.48 8.86
CA GLY A 97 15.47 -6.62 8.89
C GLY A 97 14.91 -7.89 9.55
N ARG A 98 13.65 -7.91 9.99
CA ARG A 98 13.08 -9.07 10.69
C ARG A 98 12.72 -10.17 9.69
N ASP A 99 13.18 -11.38 9.97
CA ASP A 99 12.74 -12.60 9.31
C ASP A 99 11.31 -12.98 9.75
N MET A 100 10.40 -13.07 8.78
CA MET A 100 8.99 -13.43 8.98
C MET A 100 8.62 -14.78 8.33
N SER A 101 9.60 -15.55 7.85
CA SER A 101 9.40 -16.82 7.13
C SER A 101 8.61 -17.86 7.92
N GLU A 102 8.80 -17.90 9.25
CA GLU A 102 8.11 -18.84 10.15
C GLU A 102 7.14 -18.15 11.11
N VAL A 103 6.95 -16.84 11.00
CA VAL A 103 6.10 -16.09 11.92
C VAL A 103 4.63 -16.34 11.61
N ARG A 104 3.90 -16.78 12.64
CA ARG A 104 2.49 -17.12 12.60
C ARG A 104 1.68 -16.27 13.55
N ASP A 105 0.42 -16.07 13.21
CA ASP A 105 -0.58 -15.56 14.15
C ASP A 105 -1.03 -16.66 15.15
N PRO A 106 -1.84 -16.34 16.18
CA PRO A 106 -2.29 -17.34 17.15
C PRO A 106 -3.12 -18.50 16.57
N ASN A 107 -3.67 -18.34 15.36
CA ASN A 107 -4.41 -19.39 14.67
C ASN A 107 -3.50 -20.28 13.81
N GLY A 108 -2.19 -20.06 13.85
CA GLY A 108 -1.19 -20.81 13.08
C GLY A 108 -1.01 -20.34 11.64
N VAL A 109 -1.64 -19.22 11.25
CA VAL A 109 -1.57 -18.67 9.89
C VAL A 109 -0.25 -17.95 9.70
N LEU A 110 0.51 -18.33 8.67
CA LEU A 110 1.73 -17.62 8.28
C LEU A 110 1.38 -16.21 7.80
N ILE A 111 2.24 -15.25 8.15
CA ILE A 111 1.97 -13.85 7.90
C ILE A 111 2.51 -13.43 6.53
N VAL A 112 3.83 -13.34 6.38
CA VAL A 112 4.47 -12.83 5.16
C VAL A 112 4.55 -13.85 4.02
N PRO A 113 4.85 -15.14 4.25
CA PRO A 113 5.02 -16.10 3.16
C PRO A 113 3.83 -16.21 2.19
N PRO A 114 2.55 -16.28 2.64
CA PRO A 114 1.42 -16.33 1.72
C PRO A 114 1.31 -15.07 0.86
N MET A 115 1.64 -13.90 1.41
CA MET A 115 1.65 -12.64 0.66
C MET A 115 2.72 -12.64 -0.43
N VAL A 116 3.91 -13.17 -0.11
CA VAL A 116 5.00 -13.33 -1.10
C VAL A 116 4.62 -14.33 -2.18
N GLU A 117 4.07 -15.47 -1.81
CA GLU A 117 3.64 -16.52 -2.75
C GLU A 117 2.58 -15.99 -3.72
N ILE A 118 1.51 -15.38 -3.20
CA ILE A 118 0.41 -14.83 -4.01
C ILE A 118 0.93 -13.73 -4.94
N ALA A 119 1.69 -12.76 -4.42
CA ALA A 119 2.20 -11.66 -5.24
C ALA A 119 3.15 -12.17 -6.34
N ARG A 120 3.97 -13.19 -6.07
CA ARG A 120 4.86 -13.76 -7.09
C ARG A 120 4.10 -14.57 -8.14
N ARG A 121 3.10 -15.34 -7.73
CA ARG A 121 2.30 -16.19 -8.63
C ARG A 121 1.36 -15.37 -9.52
N ASP A 122 0.64 -14.43 -8.91
CA ASP A 122 -0.49 -13.74 -9.54
C ASP A 122 -0.20 -12.27 -9.87
N GLY A 123 1.00 -11.77 -9.54
CA GLY A 123 1.40 -10.37 -9.64
C GLY A 123 1.01 -9.56 -8.41
N GLU A 124 -0.20 -9.80 -7.88
CA GLU A 124 -0.74 -9.15 -6.71
C GLU A 124 -1.85 -9.98 -6.05
N GLY A 125 -2.23 -9.63 -4.83
CA GLY A 125 -3.38 -10.25 -4.18
C GLY A 125 -3.53 -9.89 -2.71
N PHE A 126 -4.48 -10.56 -2.07
CA PHE A 126 -4.89 -10.28 -0.70
C PHE A 126 -4.58 -11.44 0.25
N HIS A 127 -4.23 -11.13 1.49
CA HIS A 127 -4.07 -12.10 2.57
C HIS A 127 -4.69 -11.56 3.86
N ARG A 128 -5.37 -12.45 4.60
CA ARG A 128 -6.01 -12.12 5.88
C ARG A 128 -5.32 -12.88 7.02
N TYR A 129 -5.01 -12.18 8.10
CA TYR A 129 -4.33 -12.73 9.27
C TYR A 129 -4.59 -11.84 10.50
N SER A 130 -4.31 -12.33 11.70
CA SER A 130 -4.35 -11.50 12.91
C SER A 130 -3.01 -10.81 13.16
N TRP A 131 -3.03 -9.49 13.37
CA TRP A 131 -1.82 -8.71 13.63
C TRP A 131 -2.08 -7.51 14.53
N ARG A 132 -1.01 -7.07 15.20
CA ARG A 132 -1.05 -5.92 16.10
C ARG A 132 -0.87 -4.61 15.35
N LYS A 133 -1.50 -3.54 15.86
CA LYS A 133 -1.26 -2.16 15.42
C LYS A 133 0.12 -1.69 15.88
N LEU A 134 0.61 -0.55 15.38
CA LEU A 134 1.97 -0.11 15.70
C LEU A 134 2.15 0.31 17.17
N LYS A 135 1.08 0.79 17.81
CA LYS A 135 1.08 1.32 19.18
C LYS A 135 0.32 0.45 20.18
N ASP A 136 -0.11 -0.74 19.76
CA ASP A 136 -0.95 -1.64 20.53
C ASP A 136 -0.42 -3.07 20.40
N GLU A 137 -0.58 -3.87 21.45
CA GLU A 137 -0.23 -5.30 21.47
C GLU A 137 -1.46 -6.19 21.25
N GLN A 138 -2.66 -5.63 21.28
CA GLN A 138 -3.87 -6.35 20.91
C GLN A 138 -3.82 -6.77 19.44
N LEU A 139 -4.30 -7.98 19.17
CA LEU A 139 -4.41 -8.52 17.83
C LEU A 139 -5.75 -8.16 17.20
N TYR A 140 -5.70 -7.73 15.96
CA TYR A 140 -6.85 -7.37 15.13
C TYR A 140 -6.80 -8.17 13.83
N GLU A 141 -7.96 -8.48 13.25
CA GLU A 141 -7.97 -9.01 11.89
C GLU A 141 -7.50 -7.94 10.92
N LYS A 142 -6.48 -8.27 10.13
CA LYS A 142 -5.93 -7.41 9.09
C LYS A 142 -6.11 -8.05 7.73
N LEU A 143 -6.53 -7.26 6.75
CA LEU A 143 -6.55 -7.62 5.34
C LEU A 143 -5.49 -6.79 4.61
N THR A 144 -4.50 -7.47 4.05
CA THR A 144 -3.36 -6.84 3.38
C THR A 144 -3.40 -7.16 1.90
N PHE A 145 -3.22 -6.13 1.08
CA PHE A 145 -2.93 -6.23 -0.34
C PHE A 145 -1.42 -6.17 -0.56
N SER A 146 -0.91 -7.03 -1.43
CA SER A 146 0.51 -7.12 -1.78
C SER A 146 0.69 -7.22 -3.28
N ARG A 147 1.75 -6.59 -3.79
CA ARG A 147 2.13 -6.63 -5.20
C ARG A 147 3.64 -6.86 -5.34
N HIS A 148 4.04 -7.68 -6.30
CA HIS A 148 5.46 -7.90 -6.55
C HIS A 148 6.07 -6.72 -7.30
N LEU A 149 7.36 -6.50 -7.06
CA LEU A 149 8.23 -5.64 -7.84
C LEU A 149 9.43 -6.49 -8.29
N GLU A 150 9.30 -7.09 -9.48
CA GLU A 150 10.23 -8.09 -9.99
C GLU A 150 11.67 -7.57 -10.11
N ALA A 151 11.83 -6.33 -10.57
CA ALA A 151 13.15 -5.70 -10.79
C ALA A 151 14.03 -5.69 -9.53
N TRP A 152 13.42 -5.64 -8.34
CA TRP A 152 14.13 -5.66 -7.06
C TRP A 152 13.90 -6.93 -6.25
N GLN A 153 13.10 -7.87 -6.77
CA GLN A 153 12.65 -9.07 -6.04
C GLN A 153 11.98 -8.73 -4.71
N TRP A 154 11.20 -7.65 -4.70
CA TRP A 154 10.47 -7.17 -3.53
C TRP A 154 8.99 -7.48 -3.66
N VAL A 155 8.33 -7.54 -2.51
CA VAL A 155 6.88 -7.50 -2.39
C VAL A 155 6.53 -6.32 -1.52
N ILE A 156 5.74 -5.40 -2.07
CA ILE A 156 5.28 -4.20 -1.38
C ILE A 156 3.82 -4.43 -1.04
N GLY A 157 3.43 -4.13 0.20
CA GLY A 157 2.04 -4.29 0.60
C GLY A 157 1.59 -3.27 1.62
N THR A 158 0.27 -3.17 1.75
CA THR A 158 -0.41 -2.36 2.75
C THR A 158 -1.77 -2.97 3.08
N GLY A 159 -2.32 -2.66 4.24
CA GLY A 159 -3.52 -3.33 4.70
C GLY A 159 -4.29 -2.48 5.69
N VAL A 160 -5.55 -2.89 5.87
CA VAL A 160 -6.50 -2.25 6.78
C VAL A 160 -6.92 -3.25 7.85
N TYR A 161 -7.15 -2.76 9.06
CA TYR A 161 -7.76 -3.56 10.11
C TYR A 161 -9.28 -3.55 9.99
N LEU A 162 -9.90 -4.72 10.16
CA LEU A 162 -11.33 -4.89 9.89
C LEU A 162 -12.22 -4.24 10.96
N ASP A 163 -11.72 -4.03 12.17
CA ASP A 163 -12.41 -3.25 13.22
C ASP A 163 -12.67 -1.80 12.78
N MET A 164 -11.75 -1.22 11.98
CA MET A 164 -11.92 0.11 11.41
C MET A 164 -13.05 0.14 10.36
N ILE A 165 -13.13 -0.90 9.52
CA ILE A 165 -14.19 -1.02 8.50
C ILE A 165 -15.56 -1.11 9.17
N ASP A 166 -15.70 -1.90 10.24
CA ASP A 166 -16.95 -2.00 10.98
C ASP A 166 -17.37 -0.66 11.60
N HIS A 167 -16.40 0.11 12.11
CA HIS A 167 -16.64 1.45 12.61
C HIS A 167 -17.15 2.39 11.51
N ASP A 168 -16.51 2.42 10.36
CA ASP A 168 -16.89 3.26 9.22
C ASP A 168 -18.26 2.89 8.65
N ILE A 169 -18.56 1.59 8.55
CA ILE A 169 -19.88 1.11 8.14
C ILE A 169 -20.95 1.59 9.11
N LYS A 170 -20.68 1.53 10.42
CA LYS A 170 -21.61 1.99 11.45
C LYS A 170 -21.86 3.50 11.35
N LEU A 171 -20.82 4.30 11.12
CA LEU A 171 -20.95 5.75 10.95
C LEU A 171 -21.79 6.10 9.72
N LYS A 172 -21.47 5.51 8.56
CA LYS A 172 -22.22 5.72 7.30
C LYS A 172 -23.68 5.28 7.43
N LYS A 173 -23.95 4.17 8.13
CA LYS A 173 -25.30 3.72 8.41
C LYS A 173 -26.08 4.74 9.25
N ASN A 174 -25.48 5.26 10.32
CA ASN A 174 -26.10 6.27 11.18
C ASN A 174 -26.38 7.57 10.41
N GLU A 175 -25.45 7.97 9.54
CA GLU A 175 -25.62 9.15 8.68
C GLU A 175 -26.77 8.97 7.68
N LEU A 176 -26.83 7.82 7.00
CA LEU A 176 -27.91 7.50 6.08
C LEU A 176 -29.27 7.49 6.81
N GLU A 177 -29.34 6.86 7.98
CA GLU A 177 -30.56 6.85 8.79
C GLU A 177 -30.98 8.28 9.19
N ARG A 178 -30.03 9.12 9.62
CA ARG A 178 -30.29 10.52 9.94
C ARG A 178 -30.81 11.30 8.72
N ASN A 179 -30.19 11.12 7.57
CA ASN A 179 -30.59 11.81 6.33
C ASN A 179 -31.99 11.38 5.89
N LEU A 180 -32.29 10.08 5.96
CA LEU A 180 -33.64 9.57 5.69
C LEU A 180 -34.65 10.11 6.70
N ARG A 181 -34.31 10.18 8.00
CA ARG A 181 -35.20 10.76 9.02
C ARG A 181 -35.55 12.20 8.70
N ILE A 182 -34.56 13.01 8.32
CA ILE A 182 -34.77 14.42 7.95
C ILE A 182 -35.67 14.53 6.71
N GLN A 183 -35.42 13.74 5.66
CA GLN A 183 -36.15 13.86 4.40
C GLN A 183 -37.57 13.30 4.47
N LEU A 184 -37.79 12.19 5.17
CA LEU A 184 -39.07 11.49 5.18
C LEU A 184 -40.05 12.05 6.21
N ARG A 185 -39.57 12.62 7.32
CA ARG A 185 -40.41 13.04 8.45
C ARG A 185 -41.56 13.97 8.08
N ASN A 186 -41.30 14.92 7.17
CA ASN A 186 -42.30 15.89 6.72
C ASN A 186 -42.85 15.58 5.33
N LYS A 187 -42.46 14.44 4.74
CA LYS A 187 -42.90 14.07 3.40
C LYS A 187 -44.27 13.41 3.46
N LYS A 188 -45.28 14.07 2.87
CA LYS A 188 -46.63 13.53 2.73
C LYS A 188 -46.83 12.88 1.36
N ILE A 189 -47.68 11.86 1.32
CA ILE A 189 -48.19 11.22 0.11
C ILE A 189 -49.71 11.44 0.09
N GLY A 190 -50.21 12.22 -0.86
CA GLY A 190 -51.61 12.66 -0.86
C GLY A 190 -51.93 13.59 0.33
N GLU A 191 -53.18 13.61 0.78
CA GLU A 191 -53.63 14.51 1.86
C GLU A 191 -53.17 14.05 3.26
N THR A 192 -53.13 12.74 3.49
CA THR A 192 -52.92 12.15 4.83
C THR A 192 -51.82 11.10 4.90
N GLY A 193 -51.33 10.59 3.77
CA GLY A 193 -50.32 9.54 3.75
C GLY A 193 -48.94 10.03 4.18
N TYR A 194 -48.17 9.13 4.78
CA TYR A 194 -46.80 9.37 5.22
C TYR A 194 -45.93 8.15 4.93
N ILE A 195 -44.62 8.37 4.93
CA ILE A 195 -43.63 7.32 4.74
C ILE A 195 -43.07 6.93 6.11
N TYR A 196 -42.96 5.63 6.37
CA TYR A 196 -42.35 5.07 7.57
C TYR A 196 -41.42 3.92 7.19
N ILE A 197 -40.46 3.60 8.07
CA ILE A 197 -39.49 2.52 7.86
C ILE A 197 -39.43 1.64 9.11
N PHE A 198 -39.51 0.32 8.91
CA PHE A 198 -39.28 -0.71 9.90
C PHE A 198 -38.01 -1.50 9.60
N SER A 199 -37.39 -2.07 10.64
CA SER A 199 -36.44 -3.18 10.45
C SER A 199 -37.17 -4.46 10.07
N SER A 200 -36.43 -5.45 9.55
CA SER A 200 -36.94 -6.82 9.34
C SER A 200 -37.38 -7.52 10.63
N THR A 201 -37.02 -6.99 11.79
CA THR A 201 -37.44 -7.47 13.12
C THR A 201 -38.60 -6.65 13.70
N ALA A 202 -39.35 -5.92 12.87
CA ALA A 202 -40.49 -5.08 13.27
C ALA A 202 -40.15 -3.94 14.25
N LYS A 203 -38.90 -3.50 14.31
CA LYS A 203 -38.51 -2.30 15.07
C LYS A 203 -38.78 -1.04 14.24
N MET A 204 -39.45 -0.05 14.81
CA MET A 204 -39.72 1.22 14.12
C MET A 204 -38.41 2.03 13.98
N ILE A 205 -38.02 2.37 12.76
CA ILE A 205 -36.78 3.12 12.48
C ILE A 205 -37.08 4.59 12.17
N ILE A 206 -38.06 4.85 11.30
CA ILE A 206 -38.44 6.21 10.90
C ILE A 206 -39.95 6.34 10.90
N HIS A 207 -40.48 7.34 11.59
CA HIS A 207 -41.90 7.66 11.60
C HIS A 207 -42.14 9.16 11.86
N PRO A 208 -43.19 9.79 11.29
CA PRO A 208 -43.50 11.20 11.56
C PRO A 208 -43.72 11.51 13.05
N ASN A 209 -44.37 10.59 13.77
CA ASN A 209 -44.42 10.59 15.23
C ASN A 209 -43.14 9.96 15.79
N VAL A 210 -42.26 10.78 16.33
CA VAL A 210 -40.96 10.38 16.89
C VAL A 210 -41.08 9.54 18.16
N ASN A 211 -42.21 9.59 18.86
CA ASN A 211 -42.40 8.91 20.13
C ASN A 211 -42.48 7.39 20.00
N ILE A 212 -42.61 6.89 18.77
CA ILE A 212 -42.64 5.45 18.49
C ILE A 212 -41.40 4.96 17.75
N GLU A 213 -40.44 5.83 17.44
CA GLU A 213 -39.17 5.42 16.84
C GLU A 213 -38.33 4.65 17.88
N GLY A 214 -37.83 3.47 17.50
CA GLY A 214 -37.06 2.58 18.38
C GLY A 214 -37.89 1.50 19.07
N GLU A 215 -39.22 1.61 19.07
CA GLU A 215 -40.13 0.61 19.64
C GLU A 215 -40.17 -0.68 18.80
N ASP A 216 -40.37 -1.82 19.46
CA ASP A 216 -40.52 -3.12 18.83
C ASP A 216 -42.02 -3.48 18.68
N PHE A 217 -42.45 -3.61 17.42
CA PHE A 217 -43.83 -3.93 17.07
C PHE A 217 -44.04 -5.41 16.73
N GLY A 218 -43.03 -6.27 16.88
CA GLY A 218 -43.11 -7.70 16.59
C GLY A 218 -44.14 -8.45 17.46
N HIS A 219 -44.52 -7.87 18.60
CA HIS A 219 -45.55 -8.40 19.49
C HIS A 219 -46.96 -7.86 19.21
N VAL A 220 -47.10 -6.83 18.39
CA VAL A 220 -48.38 -6.17 18.11
C VAL A 220 -49.10 -6.95 17.01
N LYS A 221 -50.03 -7.82 17.42
CA LYS A 221 -50.71 -8.73 16.48
C LYS A 221 -51.70 -8.05 15.53
N HIS A 222 -52.18 -6.84 15.82
CA HIS A 222 -53.20 -6.16 14.99
C HIS A 222 -52.91 -4.66 14.85
N PHE A 223 -52.75 -4.20 13.60
CA PHE A 223 -52.98 -2.80 13.21
C PHE A 223 -54.39 -2.77 12.60
N VAL A 224 -55.32 -2.07 13.26
CA VAL A 224 -56.63 -1.72 12.70
C VAL A 224 -56.49 -0.40 11.96
#